data_AF-A0A7S3PXG5-F1
#
_entry.id   AF-A0A7S3PXG5-F1
#
_cell.length_a   1.000
_cell.length_b   1.000
_cell.length_c   1.000
_cell.angle_alpha   90.00
_cell.angle_beta   90.00
_cell.angle_gamma   90.00
#
_symmetry.space_group_name_H-M   'P 1'
#
loop_
_entity.id
_entity.type
_entity.pdbx_description
1 polymer ?
#
loop_
_entity_poly.entity_id
_entity_poly.type
_entity_poly.pdbx_seq_one_letter_code
_entity_poly.pdbx_strand_id
1 'polypeptide(L)'
;NMASNMPVVQGYAMTNSNAAPMAAEGTNYGMGSDGDTFNGQKGEHQPKKFNDVFFAVLFYLHLGAMAILLPISMNANGGGGDGAGSLGQIIYFVTVCGIFAVGVTTISLGFMMQYAKQLVKLALFFQIGVSLAMAIFGLMAGSMMMAGLCFVSFAFSICYTMAVWGRIPFAAANLNTALTAVRANLGLSVVAYTFLIIAAIFSMAWTTISNNILATYPGMAFLLFLSYFWTHQVLKNTIHVTTAGVIGTWWFAPHEASSCCSRAIGDSFGRATTYSFGSICFGSLIVAVVQALRHLNHHLRGNEDAQIVVCIIDCFLACIEGIIEYFNKWAYVYVGLYGYSYLDAGRNVMTLVSSVLCAGVSVR
;
A
#
# COMPACT_ATOMS: atom_id res chain seq x y z
N ASN A 1 29.65 15.98 27.45
CA ASN A 1 28.35 16.41 26.88
C ASN A 1 28.37 16.59 25.36
N MET A 2 28.97 15.67 24.60
CA MET A 2 28.91 15.63 23.14
C MET A 2 28.66 14.19 22.69
N ALA A 3 27.41 13.74 22.85
CA ALA A 3 26.96 12.44 22.36
C ALA A 3 25.43 12.47 22.25
N SER A 4 24.89 13.19 21.26
CA SER A 4 23.43 13.16 21.04
C SER A 4 22.94 13.36 19.60
N ASN A 5 23.79 13.66 18.62
CA ASN A 5 23.32 14.02 17.27
C ASN A 5 24.09 13.30 16.14
N MET A 6 24.17 11.98 16.17
CA MET A 6 24.37 11.24 14.91
C MET A 6 22.99 10.95 14.32
N PRO A 7 22.59 11.60 13.22
CA PRO A 7 21.38 11.21 12.51
C PRO A 7 21.62 9.86 11.83
N VAL A 8 20.64 8.98 12.01
CA VAL A 8 20.46 7.70 11.31
C VAL A 8 20.75 7.88 9.82
N VAL A 9 21.47 6.93 9.22
CA VAL A 9 21.92 6.96 7.83
C VAL A 9 20.70 7.00 6.89
N GLN A 10 20.31 8.22 6.50
CA GLN A 10 19.48 8.44 5.33
C GLN A 10 20.17 7.72 4.17
N GLY A 11 19.43 6.90 3.43
CA GLY A 11 19.97 6.24 2.24
C GLY A 11 20.68 7.31 1.41
N TYR A 12 21.88 7.01 0.95
CA TYR A 12 22.61 7.92 0.10
C TYR A 12 22.17 7.67 -1.33
N ALA A 13 21.56 8.64 -1.99
CA ALA A 13 21.02 8.43 -3.33
C ALA A 13 22.09 8.54 -4.41
N MET A 14 22.26 7.50 -5.23
CA MET A 14 23.27 7.49 -6.31
C MET A 14 22.95 8.54 -7.37
N THR A 15 23.92 9.40 -7.69
CA THR A 15 23.78 10.50 -8.65
C THR A 15 24.08 10.12 -10.10
N ASN A 16 24.39 8.84 -10.39
CA ASN A 16 24.80 8.42 -11.73
C ASN A 16 23.96 7.25 -12.27
N SER A 17 23.24 7.51 -13.35
CA SER A 17 22.28 6.60 -14.02
C SER A 17 22.91 5.43 -14.79
N ASN A 18 24.23 5.28 -14.75
CA ASN A 18 24.97 4.27 -15.52
C ASN A 18 25.50 3.09 -14.68
N ALA A 19 25.25 3.07 -13.36
CA ALA A 19 25.65 1.95 -12.52
C ALA A 19 24.48 0.95 -12.41
N ALA A 20 24.58 -0.16 -13.14
CA ALA A 20 23.70 -1.32 -12.94
C ALA A 20 23.82 -1.81 -11.47
N PRO A 21 22.74 -2.25 -10.82
CA PRO A 21 22.85 -2.93 -9.55
C PRO A 21 23.50 -4.30 -9.80
N MET A 22 24.80 -4.40 -9.56
CA MET A 22 25.51 -5.67 -9.62
C MET A 22 24.97 -6.58 -8.52
N ALA A 23 24.54 -7.77 -8.93
CA ALA A 23 24.01 -8.80 -8.07
C ALA A 23 25.02 -9.13 -6.96
N ALA A 24 24.53 -9.25 -5.73
CA ALA A 24 25.30 -9.82 -4.64
C ALA A 24 25.49 -11.32 -4.90
N GLU A 25 26.65 -11.71 -5.44
CA GLU A 25 27.18 -13.05 -5.24
C GLU A 25 27.51 -13.23 -3.75
N GLY A 26 27.07 -14.36 -3.20
CA GLY A 26 27.10 -14.60 -1.77
C GLY A 26 28.51 -14.73 -1.21
N THR A 27 28.66 -14.43 0.08
CA THR A 27 29.46 -15.24 1.02
C THR A 27 29.26 -14.76 2.46
N ASN A 28 29.06 -15.75 3.32
CA ASN A 28 29.40 -15.88 4.74
C ASN A 28 29.21 -14.71 5.73
N TYR A 29 28.36 -14.98 6.73
CA TYR A 29 28.41 -14.32 8.04
C TYR A 29 29.71 -14.69 8.76
N GLY A 30 30.70 -13.81 8.68
CA GLY A 30 31.90 -13.82 9.51
C GLY A 30 31.98 -12.49 10.26
N MET A 31 31.84 -12.55 11.58
CA MET A 31 32.07 -11.42 12.49
C MET A 31 33.58 -11.13 12.48
N GLY A 32 34.02 -10.25 11.59
CA GLY A 32 35.40 -9.78 11.46
C GLY A 32 35.46 -8.31 11.84
N SER A 33 36.19 -8.03 12.91
CA SER A 33 36.65 -6.68 13.26
C SER A 33 37.71 -6.24 12.26
N ASP A 34 37.33 -5.65 11.14
CA ASP A 34 38.16 -4.74 10.36
C ASP A 34 37.29 -4.03 9.31
N GLY A 35 37.59 -2.74 9.10
CA GLY A 35 36.75 -1.79 8.39
C GLY A 35 36.70 -2.00 6.88
N ASP A 36 35.98 -3.01 6.41
CA ASP A 36 35.62 -3.13 5.00
C ASP A 36 34.43 -2.23 4.69
N THR A 37 34.77 -1.01 4.29
CA THR A 37 33.86 0.01 3.78
C THR A 37 33.08 -0.52 2.57
N PHE A 38 31.77 -0.50 2.69
CA PHE A 38 30.80 -0.59 1.59
C PHE A 38 31.30 0.18 0.35
N ASN A 39 31.69 -0.54 -0.71
CA ASN A 39 32.21 0.01 -1.96
C ASN A 39 31.09 0.26 -3.00
N GLY A 40 29.93 0.72 -2.54
CA GLY A 40 28.91 1.33 -3.39
C GLY A 40 29.17 2.84 -3.45
N GLN A 41 28.89 3.48 -4.60
CA GLN A 41 28.96 4.95 -4.67
C GLN A 41 28.11 5.53 -3.53
N LYS A 42 28.77 6.21 -2.59
CA LYS A 42 28.11 6.95 -1.51
C LYS A 42 27.32 8.05 -2.19
N GLY A 43 26.02 7.80 -2.35
CA GLY A 43 25.10 8.80 -2.86
C GLY A 43 25.08 10.09 -2.05
N GLU A 44 24.27 11.04 -2.47
CA GLU A 44 24.29 12.39 -1.87
C GLU A 44 23.34 12.48 -0.66
N HIS A 45 23.78 13.16 0.39
CA HIS A 45 22.93 13.41 1.57
C HIS A 45 21.84 14.41 1.19
N GLN A 46 20.59 13.98 1.21
CA GLN A 46 19.47 14.85 0.87
C GLN A 46 19.14 15.77 2.06
N PRO A 47 18.98 17.09 1.84
CA PRO A 47 18.67 18.02 2.92
C PRO A 47 17.29 17.72 3.53
N LYS A 48 17.14 17.97 4.83
CA LYS A 48 15.86 17.87 5.53
C LYS A 48 14.94 19.02 5.09
N LYS A 49 14.17 18.79 4.03
CA LYS A 49 13.22 19.75 3.47
C LYS A 49 11.80 19.18 3.52
N PHE A 50 10.82 20.04 3.80
CA PHE A 50 9.42 19.69 3.62
C PHE A 50 9.08 19.63 2.13
N ASN A 51 8.71 18.45 1.66
CA ASN A 51 8.38 18.22 0.26
C ASN A 51 6.86 18.33 0.05
N ASP A 52 6.47 18.91 -1.08
CA ASP A 52 5.08 18.90 -1.57
C ASP A 52 4.04 19.42 -0.55
N VAL A 53 4.42 20.46 0.22
CA VAL A 53 3.66 21.01 1.38
C VAL A 53 2.21 21.37 1.03
N PHE A 54 1.96 21.83 -0.20
CA PHE A 54 0.63 22.15 -0.69
C PHE A 54 -0.35 20.98 -0.51
N PHE A 55 0.07 19.76 -0.86
CA PHE A 55 -0.79 18.58 -0.77
C PHE A 55 -0.99 18.10 0.67
N ALA A 56 -0.01 18.31 1.54
CA ALA A 56 -0.17 18.08 2.97
C ALA A 56 -1.22 19.03 3.57
N VAL A 57 -1.14 20.33 3.26
CA VAL A 57 -2.11 21.33 3.71
C VAL A 57 -3.51 21.00 3.20
N LEU A 58 -3.65 20.64 1.92
CA LEU A 58 -4.93 20.25 1.34
C LEU A 58 -5.54 19.04 2.05
N PHE A 59 -4.72 18.04 2.41
CA PHE A 59 -5.18 16.87 3.14
C PHE A 59 -5.62 17.21 4.58
N TYR A 60 -4.91 18.09 5.27
CA TYR A 60 -5.32 18.54 6.60
C TYR A 60 -6.61 19.39 6.57
N LEU A 61 -6.77 20.25 5.57
CA LEU A 61 -8.03 20.98 5.35
C LEU A 61 -9.18 20.01 5.09
N HIS A 62 -8.94 18.97 4.30
CA HIS A 62 -9.90 17.90 4.07
C HIS A 62 -10.32 17.21 5.37
N LEU A 63 -9.36 16.79 6.21
CA LEU A 63 -9.66 16.17 7.52
C LEU A 63 -10.42 17.13 8.44
N GLY A 64 -10.05 18.42 8.44
CA GLY A 64 -10.77 19.46 9.18
C GLY A 64 -12.22 19.60 8.75
N ALA A 65 -12.49 19.59 7.43
CA ALA A 65 -13.85 19.59 6.90
C ALA A 65 -14.64 18.35 7.37
N MET A 66 -14.05 17.15 7.32
CA MET A 66 -14.70 15.92 7.81
C MET A 66 -14.99 15.96 9.31
N ALA A 67 -14.08 16.53 10.11
CA ALA A 67 -14.26 16.67 11.55
C ALA A 67 -15.40 17.65 11.90
N ILE A 68 -15.62 18.69 11.09
CA ILE A 68 -16.74 19.63 11.25
C ILE A 68 -18.07 18.99 10.82
N LEU A 69 -18.06 18.22 9.73
CA LEU A 69 -19.26 17.56 9.21
C LEU A 69 -19.78 16.45 10.12
N LEU A 70 -18.89 15.71 10.79
CA LEU A 70 -19.27 14.59 11.65
C LEU A 70 -20.33 14.94 12.72
N PRO A 71 -20.14 15.95 13.61
CA PRO A 71 -21.14 16.28 14.61
C PRO A 71 -22.46 16.78 14.00
N ILE A 72 -22.40 17.47 12.86
CA ILE A 72 -23.59 17.93 12.14
C ILE A 72 -24.40 16.72 11.65
N SER A 73 -23.74 15.77 11.00
CA SER A 73 -24.38 14.54 10.53
C SER A 73 -24.91 13.67 11.67
N MET A 74 -24.18 13.59 12.80
CA MET A 74 -24.64 12.88 13.99
C MET A 74 -25.91 13.51 14.59
N ASN A 75 -25.96 14.85 14.68
CA ASN A 75 -27.13 15.56 15.21
C ASN A 75 -28.34 15.45 14.28
N ALA A 76 -28.12 15.55 12.97
CA ALA A 76 -29.18 15.35 11.97
C ALA A 76 -29.80 13.95 12.04
N ASN A 77 -28.99 12.93 12.38
CA ASN A 77 -29.47 11.56 12.56
C ASN A 77 -30.18 11.31 13.91
N GLY A 78 -30.03 12.20 14.90
CA GLY A 78 -30.65 12.08 16.22
C GLY A 78 -32.06 12.69 16.34
N GLY A 79 -32.52 13.44 15.34
CA GLY A 79 -33.76 14.24 15.40
C GLY A 79 -35.03 13.62 14.82
N GLY A 80 -35.00 12.38 14.31
CA GLY A 80 -36.16 11.76 13.66
C GLY A 80 -36.25 10.26 13.92
N GLY A 81 -37.34 9.84 14.56
CA GLY A 81 -37.71 8.44 14.74
C GLY A 81 -37.80 7.69 13.40
N ASP A 82 -37.64 6.37 13.48
CA ASP A 82 -37.73 5.35 12.42
C ASP A 82 -36.47 5.10 11.56
N GLY A 83 -35.49 6.02 11.49
CA GLY A 83 -34.24 5.83 10.73
C GLY A 83 -33.04 5.24 11.51
N ALA A 84 -33.11 5.23 12.85
CA ALA A 84 -31.99 4.84 13.73
C ALA A 84 -31.55 3.36 13.55
N GLY A 85 -32.47 2.50 13.09
CA GLY A 85 -32.18 1.09 12.85
C GLY A 85 -31.22 0.85 11.66
N SER A 86 -31.35 1.61 10.57
CA SER A 86 -30.55 1.39 9.36
C SER A 86 -29.11 1.85 9.52
N LEU A 87 -28.88 3.06 10.04
CA LEU A 87 -27.52 3.57 10.27
C LEU A 87 -26.81 2.79 11.38
N GLY A 88 -27.53 2.43 12.46
CA GLY A 88 -26.98 1.59 13.53
C GLY A 88 -26.53 0.22 13.02
N GLN A 89 -27.30 -0.40 12.12
CA GLN A 89 -26.92 -1.67 11.48
C GLN A 89 -25.69 -1.53 10.58
N ILE A 90 -25.59 -0.45 9.79
CA ILE A 90 -24.42 -0.21 8.94
C ILE A 90 -23.16 0.00 9.80
N ILE A 91 -23.23 0.79 10.87
CA ILE A 91 -22.11 1.01 11.78
C ILE A 91 -21.70 -0.29 12.48
N TYR A 92 -22.68 -1.09 12.93
CA TYR A 92 -22.41 -2.41 13.50
C TYR A 92 -21.68 -3.31 12.51
N PHE A 93 -22.14 -3.38 11.26
CA PHE A 93 -21.50 -4.15 10.21
C PHE A 93 -20.05 -3.70 9.96
N VAL A 94 -19.83 -2.38 9.80
CA VAL A 94 -18.48 -1.80 9.63
C VAL A 94 -17.56 -2.14 10.80
N THR A 95 -18.08 -2.11 12.03
CA THR A 95 -17.31 -2.44 13.24
C THR A 95 -16.90 -3.91 13.26
N VAL A 96 -17.84 -4.83 12.97
CA VAL A 96 -17.57 -6.26 12.90
C VAL A 96 -16.56 -6.58 11.81
N CYS A 97 -16.70 -5.98 10.63
CA CYS A 97 -15.73 -6.11 9.54
C CYS A 97 -14.34 -5.58 9.93
N GLY A 98 -14.27 -4.47 10.66
CA GLY A 98 -13.02 -3.91 11.17
C GLY A 98 -12.30 -4.85 12.14
N ILE A 99 -13.03 -5.42 13.12
CA ILE A 99 -12.49 -6.39 14.08
C ILE A 99 -12.01 -7.65 13.34
N PHE A 100 -12.82 -8.16 12.42
CA PHE A 100 -12.45 -9.31 11.60
C PHE A 100 -11.19 -9.04 10.79
N ALA A 101 -11.06 -7.86 10.18
CA ALA A 101 -9.88 -7.47 9.41
C ALA A 101 -8.60 -7.44 10.28
N VAL A 102 -8.67 -6.95 11.52
CA VAL A 102 -7.53 -6.99 12.46
C VAL A 102 -7.13 -8.43 12.76
N GLY A 103 -8.10 -9.32 13.01
CA GLY A 103 -7.87 -10.74 13.27
C GLY A 103 -7.20 -11.44 12.08
N VAL A 104 -7.76 -11.27 10.88
CA VAL A 104 -7.21 -11.84 9.64
C VAL A 104 -5.80 -11.31 9.37
N THR A 105 -5.57 -10.01 9.58
CA THR A 105 -4.24 -9.40 9.38
C THR A 105 -3.21 -9.99 10.34
N THR A 106 -3.58 -10.19 11.61
CA THR A 106 -2.70 -10.77 12.62
C THR A 106 -2.32 -12.21 12.29
N ILE A 107 -3.29 -13.02 11.89
CA ILE A 107 -3.06 -14.40 11.47
C ILE A 107 -2.19 -14.44 10.22
N SER A 108 -2.50 -13.61 9.23
CA SER A 108 -1.76 -13.52 7.96
C SER A 108 -0.29 -13.14 8.19
N LEU A 109 -0.03 -12.10 8.99
CA LEU A 109 1.32 -11.67 9.32
C LEU A 109 2.08 -12.73 10.12
N GLY A 110 1.42 -13.37 11.11
CA GLY A 110 2.00 -14.48 11.87
C GLY A 110 2.41 -15.66 10.99
N PHE A 111 1.52 -16.06 10.09
CA PHE A 111 1.78 -17.14 9.13
C PHE A 111 2.90 -16.78 8.14
N MET A 112 2.91 -15.54 7.63
CA MET A 112 3.96 -15.03 6.75
C MET A 112 5.31 -15.06 7.43
N MET A 113 5.37 -14.62 8.69
CA MET A 113 6.59 -14.70 9.47
C MET A 113 7.04 -16.14 9.62
N GLN A 114 6.19 -17.10 10.01
CA GLN A 114 6.64 -18.46 10.32
C GLN A 114 6.99 -19.31 9.10
N TYR A 115 6.26 -19.17 7.99
CA TYR A 115 6.35 -20.09 6.85
C TYR A 115 6.37 -19.39 5.49
N ALA A 116 7.24 -18.39 5.29
CA ALA A 116 7.37 -17.63 4.04
C ALA A 116 7.42 -18.50 2.77
N LYS A 117 8.21 -19.59 2.77
CA LYS A 117 8.32 -20.51 1.62
C LYS A 117 7.02 -21.28 1.37
N GLN A 118 6.32 -21.71 2.41
CA GLN A 118 5.05 -22.41 2.26
C GLN A 118 3.94 -21.45 1.89
N LEU A 119 3.98 -20.19 2.35
CA LEU A 119 3.00 -19.16 2.00
C LEU A 119 2.95 -18.94 0.48
N VAL A 120 4.11 -18.81 -0.18
CA VAL A 120 4.14 -18.61 -1.64
C VAL A 120 3.51 -19.81 -2.37
N LYS A 121 3.79 -21.04 -1.93
CA LYS A 121 3.18 -22.25 -2.51
C LYS A 121 1.69 -22.34 -2.23
N LEU A 122 1.29 -22.11 -0.98
CA LEU A 122 -0.10 -22.15 -0.53
C LEU A 122 -0.93 -21.13 -1.30
N ALA A 123 -0.44 -19.91 -1.50
CA ALA A 123 -1.13 -18.87 -2.25
C ALA A 123 -1.40 -19.29 -3.72
N LEU A 124 -0.44 -19.93 -4.38
CA LEU A 124 -0.61 -20.44 -5.75
C LEU A 124 -1.63 -21.57 -5.82
N PHE A 125 -1.52 -22.57 -4.93
CA PHE A 125 -2.50 -23.66 -4.88
C PHE A 125 -3.89 -23.18 -4.47
N PHE A 126 -3.97 -22.22 -3.55
CA PHE A 126 -5.21 -21.60 -3.13
C PHE A 126 -5.87 -20.85 -4.30
N GLN A 127 -5.09 -20.11 -5.11
CA GLN A 127 -5.61 -19.46 -6.31
C GLN A 127 -6.21 -20.47 -7.30
N ILE A 128 -5.51 -21.58 -7.56
CA ILE A 128 -6.01 -22.67 -8.42
C ILE A 128 -7.31 -23.25 -7.83
N GLY A 129 -7.34 -23.50 -6.52
CA GLY A 129 -8.51 -24.03 -5.82
C GLY A 129 -9.72 -23.10 -5.87
N VAL A 130 -9.54 -21.81 -5.62
CA VAL A 130 -10.61 -20.80 -5.69
C VAL A 130 -11.13 -20.65 -7.11
N SER A 131 -10.25 -20.58 -8.12
CA SER A 131 -10.66 -20.53 -9.53
C SER A 131 -11.48 -21.76 -9.93
N LEU A 132 -11.12 -22.96 -9.44
CA LEU A 132 -11.88 -24.18 -9.68
C LEU A 132 -13.24 -24.16 -8.96
N ALA A 133 -13.27 -23.75 -7.69
CA ALA A 133 -14.49 -23.65 -6.91
C ALA A 133 -15.49 -22.69 -7.55
N MET A 134 -15.01 -21.53 -8.02
CA MET A 134 -15.84 -20.56 -8.75
C MET A 134 -16.34 -21.10 -10.09
N ALA A 135 -15.56 -21.92 -10.79
CA ALA A 135 -15.99 -22.57 -12.03
C ALA A 135 -17.12 -23.59 -11.78
N ILE A 136 -16.98 -24.44 -10.74
CA ILE A 136 -18.01 -25.41 -10.34
C ILE A 136 -19.28 -24.68 -9.89
N PHE A 137 -19.14 -23.63 -9.08
CA PHE A 137 -20.27 -22.81 -8.65
C PHE A 137 -21.00 -22.19 -9.83
N GLY A 138 -20.28 -21.69 -10.84
CA GLY A 138 -20.87 -21.17 -12.09
C GLY A 138 -21.70 -22.22 -12.85
N LEU A 139 -21.23 -23.48 -12.89
CA LEU A 139 -21.98 -24.59 -13.49
C LEU A 139 -23.24 -24.93 -12.68
N MET A 140 -23.15 -24.97 -11.35
CA MET A 140 -24.30 -25.21 -10.47
C MET A 140 -25.36 -24.11 -10.57
N ALA A 141 -24.94 -22.85 -10.78
CA ALA A 141 -25.82 -21.71 -10.96
C ALA A 141 -26.46 -21.65 -12.37
N GLY A 142 -26.13 -22.56 -13.29
CA GLY A 142 -26.69 -22.62 -14.64
C GLY A 142 -26.14 -21.55 -15.61
N SER A 143 -25.15 -20.76 -15.21
CA SER A 143 -24.54 -19.72 -16.07
C SER A 143 -23.32 -20.27 -16.80
N MET A 144 -23.54 -20.78 -18.02
CA MET A 144 -22.47 -21.36 -18.86
C MET A 144 -21.35 -20.36 -19.17
N MET A 145 -21.68 -19.08 -19.31
CA MET A 145 -20.70 -18.01 -19.59
C MET A 145 -19.76 -17.78 -18.40
N MET A 146 -20.30 -17.71 -17.17
CA MET A 146 -19.50 -17.53 -15.95
C MET A 146 -18.59 -18.74 -15.72
N ALA A 147 -19.13 -19.95 -15.88
CA ALA A 147 -18.35 -21.18 -15.79
C ALA A 147 -17.19 -21.19 -16.80
N GLY A 148 -17.47 -20.86 -18.07
CA GLY A 148 -16.46 -20.80 -19.13
C GLY A 148 -15.30 -19.84 -18.79
N LEU A 149 -15.60 -18.62 -18.34
CA LEU A 149 -14.59 -17.63 -17.96
C LEU A 149 -13.75 -18.08 -16.76
N CYS A 150 -14.37 -18.71 -15.76
CA CYS A 150 -13.66 -19.26 -14.60
C CYS A 150 -12.76 -20.46 -14.97
N PHE A 151 -13.17 -21.32 -15.92
CA PHE A 151 -12.32 -22.40 -16.43
C PHE A 151 -11.09 -21.88 -17.18
N VAL A 152 -11.26 -20.81 -17.97
CA VAL A 152 -10.12 -20.13 -18.61
C VAL A 152 -9.17 -19.57 -17.55
N SER A 153 -9.70 -18.88 -16.53
CA SER A 153 -8.90 -18.39 -15.39
C SER A 153 -8.16 -19.51 -14.65
N PHE A 154 -8.80 -20.66 -14.47
CA PHE A 154 -8.19 -21.85 -13.85
C PHE A 154 -7.04 -22.40 -14.69
N ALA A 155 -7.22 -22.56 -16.01
CA ALA A 155 -6.17 -23.00 -16.92
C ALA A 155 -4.98 -22.03 -16.92
N PHE A 156 -5.22 -20.72 -16.99
CA PHE A 156 -4.18 -19.70 -16.85
C PHE A 156 -3.45 -19.80 -15.52
N SER A 157 -4.17 -20.06 -14.42
CA SER A 157 -3.57 -20.21 -13.08
C SER A 157 -2.64 -21.42 -12.99
N ILE A 158 -2.98 -22.54 -13.65
CA ILE A 158 -2.10 -23.71 -13.76
C ILE A 158 -0.85 -23.38 -14.59
N CYS A 159 -1.03 -22.82 -15.79
CA CYS A 159 0.08 -22.45 -16.67
C CYS A 159 1.03 -21.45 -15.99
N TYR A 160 0.48 -20.45 -15.30
CA TYR A 160 1.25 -19.48 -14.53
C TYR A 160 2.06 -20.16 -13.42
N THR A 161 1.40 -21.04 -12.66
CA THR A 161 2.06 -21.79 -11.57
C THR A 161 3.22 -22.61 -12.13
N MET A 162 3.02 -23.36 -13.21
CA MET A 162 4.06 -24.10 -13.96
C MET A 162 5.26 -23.21 -14.34
N ALA A 163 5.01 -22.03 -14.90
CA ALA A 163 6.06 -21.11 -15.34
C ALA A 163 6.90 -20.52 -14.19
N VAL A 164 6.28 -20.31 -13.01
CA VAL A 164 6.92 -19.62 -11.88
C VAL A 164 7.59 -20.58 -10.90
N TRP A 165 7.35 -21.90 -10.96
CA TRP A 165 7.91 -22.88 -10.02
C TRP A 165 9.41 -22.75 -9.78
N GLY A 166 10.20 -22.56 -10.84
CA GLY A 166 11.66 -22.40 -10.74
C GLY A 166 12.10 -21.14 -10.00
N ARG A 167 11.25 -20.11 -9.93
CA ARG A 167 11.54 -18.80 -9.29
C ARG A 167 11.07 -18.71 -7.84
N ILE A 168 10.27 -19.66 -7.37
CA ILE A 168 9.80 -19.73 -5.97
C ILE A 168 10.95 -19.70 -4.94
N PRO A 169 12.07 -20.45 -5.07
CA PRO A 169 13.13 -20.40 -4.06
C PRO A 169 13.77 -19.01 -3.94
N PHE A 170 13.96 -18.30 -5.05
CA PHE A 170 14.48 -16.94 -5.05
C PHE A 170 13.49 -15.96 -4.39
N ALA A 171 12.21 -16.02 -4.74
CA ALA A 171 11.18 -15.20 -4.11
C ALA A 171 11.07 -15.46 -2.60
N ALA A 172 11.17 -16.73 -2.18
CA ALA A 172 11.16 -17.10 -0.77
C ALA A 172 12.39 -16.58 -0.02
N ALA A 173 13.58 -16.58 -0.64
CA ALA A 173 14.78 -16.00 -0.05
C ALA A 173 14.62 -14.48 0.20
N ASN A 174 14.14 -13.75 -0.81
CA ASN A 174 13.87 -12.30 -0.66
C ASN A 174 12.82 -12.01 0.42
N LEU A 175 11.75 -12.80 0.46
CA LEU A 175 10.72 -12.67 1.48
C LEU A 175 11.27 -12.98 2.88
N ASN A 176 12.10 -14.01 3.04
CA ASN A 176 12.76 -14.32 4.31
C ASN A 176 13.70 -13.18 4.77
N THR A 177 14.45 -12.57 3.86
CA THR A 177 15.30 -11.42 4.18
C THR A 177 14.45 -10.23 4.65
N ALA A 178 13.38 -9.90 3.92
CA ALA A 178 12.46 -8.84 4.32
C ALA A 178 11.83 -9.12 5.70
N LEU A 179 11.41 -10.36 5.96
CA LEU A 179 10.83 -10.75 7.24
C LEU A 179 11.83 -10.75 8.40
N THR A 180 13.11 -11.01 8.14
CA THR A 180 14.16 -10.87 9.16
C THR A 180 14.25 -9.43 9.65
N ALA A 181 14.20 -8.46 8.72
CA ALA A 181 14.19 -7.04 9.08
C ALA A 181 12.95 -6.64 9.89
N VAL A 182 11.77 -7.15 9.50
CA VAL A 182 10.50 -6.90 10.22
C VAL A 182 10.51 -7.55 11.61
N ARG A 183 11.03 -8.78 11.75
CA ARG A 183 11.15 -9.47 13.04
C ARG A 183 12.14 -8.79 13.99
N ALA A 184 13.20 -8.18 13.46
CA ALA A 184 14.11 -7.36 14.27
C ALA A 184 13.42 -6.09 14.79
N ASN A 185 12.42 -5.59 14.07
CA ASN A 185 11.70 -4.33 14.35
C ASN A 185 10.20 -4.55 14.50
N LEU A 186 9.80 -5.43 15.44
CA LEU A 186 8.38 -5.78 15.65
C LEU A 186 7.47 -4.59 15.98
N GLY A 187 8.01 -3.47 16.47
CA GLY A 187 7.27 -2.22 16.67
C GLY A 187 6.67 -1.65 15.38
N LEU A 188 7.17 -2.03 14.21
CA LEU A 188 6.55 -1.72 12.91
C LEU A 188 5.11 -2.26 12.84
N SER A 189 4.88 -3.46 13.38
CA SER A 189 3.55 -4.05 13.45
C SER A 189 2.60 -3.22 14.32
N VAL A 190 3.10 -2.65 15.42
CA VAL A 190 2.31 -1.78 16.31
C VAL A 190 1.89 -0.50 15.58
N VAL A 191 2.80 0.12 14.82
CA VAL A 191 2.48 1.29 13.98
C VAL A 191 1.41 0.92 12.94
N ALA A 192 1.55 -0.24 12.29
CA ALA A 192 0.57 -0.70 11.31
C ALA A 192 -0.82 -0.94 11.92
N TYR A 193 -0.92 -1.59 13.08
CA TYR A 193 -2.21 -1.78 13.78
C TYR A 193 -2.82 -0.46 14.24
N THR A 194 -2.00 0.50 14.66
CA THR A 194 -2.48 1.84 15.04
C THR A 194 -3.14 2.53 13.85
N PHE A 195 -2.50 2.50 12.67
CA PHE A 195 -3.07 3.05 11.45
C PHE A 195 -4.31 2.29 10.96
N LEU A 196 -4.37 0.98 11.19
CA LEU A 196 -5.56 0.17 10.90
C LEU A 196 -6.76 0.58 11.77
N ILE A 197 -6.53 0.84 13.06
CA ILE A 197 -7.57 1.36 13.97
C ILE A 197 -8.01 2.77 13.52
N ILE A 198 -7.08 3.64 13.16
CA ILE A 198 -7.38 4.98 12.62
C ILE A 198 -8.23 4.86 11.34
N ALA A 199 -7.88 3.95 10.44
CA ALA A 199 -8.66 3.70 9.22
C ALA A 199 -10.08 3.22 9.54
N ALA A 200 -10.24 2.31 10.51
CA ALA A 200 -11.55 1.84 10.94
C ALA A 200 -12.41 2.97 11.55
N ILE A 201 -11.82 3.82 12.40
CA ILE A 201 -12.49 4.99 12.99
C ILE A 201 -12.93 5.96 11.89
N PHE A 202 -12.04 6.25 10.94
CA PHE A 202 -12.36 7.11 9.81
C PHE A 202 -13.48 6.54 8.94
N SER A 203 -13.50 5.22 8.68
CA SER A 203 -14.57 4.56 7.92
C SER A 203 -15.93 4.66 8.61
N MET A 204 -15.98 4.57 9.95
CA MET A 204 -17.21 4.78 10.70
C MET A 204 -17.71 6.24 10.61
N ALA A 205 -16.80 7.21 10.78
CA ALA A 205 -17.11 8.62 10.65
C ALA A 205 -17.59 8.96 9.23
N TRP A 206 -16.86 8.48 8.22
CA TRP A 206 -17.20 8.68 6.81
C TRP A 206 -18.57 8.10 6.46
N THR A 207 -18.91 6.91 6.96
CA THR A 207 -20.22 6.27 6.71
C THR A 207 -21.38 7.11 7.27
N THR A 208 -21.18 7.71 8.44
CA THR A 208 -22.21 8.56 9.07
C THR A 208 -22.40 9.86 8.28
N ILE A 209 -21.31 10.47 7.84
CA ILE A 209 -21.30 11.69 7.03
C ILE A 209 -21.91 11.41 5.66
N SER A 210 -21.48 10.35 4.98
CA SER A 210 -21.92 10.04 3.63
C SER A 210 -23.39 9.69 3.58
N ASN A 211 -23.91 8.92 4.55
CA ASN A 211 -25.34 8.61 4.62
C ASN A 211 -26.22 9.87 4.73
N ASN A 212 -25.80 10.85 5.54
CA ASN A 212 -26.55 12.09 5.72
C ASN A 212 -26.42 13.04 4.50
N ILE A 213 -25.20 13.23 4.00
CA ILE A 213 -24.94 14.14 2.88
C ILE A 213 -25.52 13.61 1.58
N LEU A 214 -25.36 12.31 1.28
CA LEU A 214 -25.88 11.74 0.02
C LEU A 214 -27.40 11.72 -0.05
N ALA A 215 -28.08 11.61 1.09
CA ALA A 215 -29.53 11.72 1.16
C ALA A 215 -30.04 13.12 0.78
N THR A 216 -29.24 14.16 1.03
CA THR A 216 -29.61 15.57 0.77
C THR A 216 -29.03 16.09 -0.55
N TYR A 217 -27.79 15.73 -0.84
CA TYR A 217 -26.97 16.22 -1.95
C TYR A 217 -26.27 15.05 -2.67
N PRO A 218 -27.00 14.27 -3.51
CA PRO A 218 -26.42 13.13 -4.22
C PRO A 218 -25.27 13.54 -5.15
N GLY A 219 -25.24 14.78 -5.64
CA GLY A 219 -24.17 15.33 -6.47
C GLY A 219 -22.79 15.39 -5.78
N MET A 220 -22.72 15.27 -4.45
CA MET A 220 -21.45 15.27 -3.71
C MET A 220 -20.79 13.88 -3.62
N ALA A 221 -21.39 12.84 -4.23
CA ALA A 221 -20.89 11.46 -4.15
C ALA A 221 -19.42 11.32 -4.55
N PHE A 222 -19.01 11.96 -5.64
CA PHE A 222 -17.61 11.91 -6.08
C PHE A 222 -16.65 12.42 -5.01
N LEU A 223 -16.95 13.56 -4.38
CA LEU A 223 -16.08 14.16 -3.35
C LEU A 223 -16.03 13.30 -2.08
N LEU A 224 -17.13 12.65 -1.71
CA LEU A 224 -17.18 11.73 -0.58
C LEU A 224 -16.36 10.46 -0.86
N PHE A 225 -16.49 9.85 -2.04
CA PHE A 225 -15.66 8.70 -2.39
C PHE A 225 -14.18 9.08 -2.52
N LEU A 226 -13.88 10.24 -3.10
CA LEU A 226 -12.51 10.78 -3.15
C LEU A 226 -11.93 10.94 -1.74
N SER A 227 -12.69 11.49 -0.79
CA SER A 227 -12.31 11.58 0.61
C SER A 227 -11.98 10.20 1.22
N TYR A 228 -12.83 9.21 0.97
CA TYR A 228 -12.66 7.86 1.49
C TYR A 228 -11.37 7.22 0.97
N PHE A 229 -11.21 7.17 -0.35
CA PHE A 229 -10.05 6.55 -0.98
C PHE A 229 -8.77 7.31 -0.69
N TRP A 230 -8.80 8.65 -0.67
CA TRP A 230 -7.61 9.45 -0.41
C TRP A 230 -7.08 9.23 1.00
N THR A 231 -7.96 9.22 2.00
CA THR A 231 -7.56 8.95 3.39
C THR A 231 -6.98 7.55 3.55
N HIS A 232 -7.62 6.52 2.98
CA HIS A 232 -7.10 5.14 3.04
C HIS A 232 -5.77 4.97 2.32
N GLN A 233 -5.59 5.60 1.15
CA GLN A 233 -4.32 5.59 0.44
C GLN A 233 -3.22 6.29 1.25
N VAL A 234 -3.50 7.45 1.87
CA VAL A 234 -2.53 8.15 2.72
C VAL A 234 -2.12 7.30 3.92
N LEU A 235 -3.07 6.66 4.61
CA LEU A 235 -2.76 5.79 5.75
C LEU A 235 -1.90 4.58 5.32
N LYS A 236 -2.29 3.88 4.24
CA LYS A 236 -1.53 2.75 3.67
C LYS A 236 -0.11 3.15 3.27
N ASN A 237 0.01 4.25 2.54
CA ASN A 237 1.29 4.70 1.98
C ASN A 237 2.21 5.30 3.05
N THR A 238 1.66 5.87 4.13
CA THR A 238 2.45 6.31 5.29
C THR A 238 3.14 5.13 5.98
N ILE A 239 2.44 4.01 6.18
CA ILE A 239 3.06 2.78 6.70
C ILE A 239 4.13 2.26 5.73
N HIS A 240 3.85 2.29 4.42
CA HIS A 240 4.79 1.80 3.40
C HIS A 240 6.09 2.62 3.37
N VAL A 241 6.00 3.96 3.39
CA VAL A 241 7.17 4.86 3.47
C VAL A 241 7.92 4.65 4.79
N THR A 242 7.21 4.50 5.90
CA THR A 242 7.81 4.21 7.22
C THR A 242 8.58 2.89 7.18
N THR A 243 7.96 1.85 6.61
CA THR A 243 8.55 0.51 6.48
C THR A 243 9.80 0.54 5.60
N ALA A 244 9.76 1.26 4.48
CA ALA A 244 10.92 1.44 3.61
C ALA A 244 12.08 2.13 4.35
N GLY A 245 11.80 3.16 5.16
CA GLY A 245 12.80 3.84 5.98
C GLY A 245 13.42 2.94 7.06
N VAL A 246 12.59 2.16 7.77
CA VAL A 246 13.06 1.22 8.81
C VAL A 246 13.91 0.12 8.20
N ILE A 247 13.46 -0.49 7.09
CA ILE A 247 14.22 -1.53 6.39
C ILE A 247 15.53 -0.96 5.81
N GLY A 248 15.51 0.26 5.28
CA GLY A 248 16.72 0.95 4.84
C GLY A 248 17.73 1.12 5.97
N THR A 249 17.25 1.55 7.14
CA THR A 249 18.10 1.68 8.33
C THR A 249 18.64 0.33 8.79
N TRP A 250 17.80 -0.72 8.80
CA TRP A 250 18.23 -2.08 9.11
C TRP A 250 19.29 -2.62 8.16
N TRP A 251 19.21 -2.27 6.87
CA TRP A 251 20.16 -2.69 5.85
C TRP A 251 21.50 -1.95 5.94
N PHE A 252 21.48 -0.62 6.11
CA PHE A 252 22.69 0.21 6.07
C PHE A 252 23.32 0.47 7.44
N ALA A 253 22.55 0.37 8.53
CA ALA A 253 22.98 0.63 9.90
C ALA A 253 22.30 -0.35 10.90
N PRO A 254 22.60 -1.67 10.82
CA PRO A 254 21.88 -2.70 11.57
C PRO A 254 21.91 -2.52 13.09
N HIS A 255 22.95 -1.88 13.65
CA HIS A 255 23.02 -1.58 15.08
C HIS A 255 21.89 -0.66 15.56
N GLU A 256 21.39 0.24 14.71
CA GLU A 256 20.34 1.21 15.03
C GLU A 256 18.92 0.65 14.91
N ALA A 257 18.77 -0.53 14.28
CA ALA A 257 17.49 -1.18 13.98
C ALA A 257 17.40 -2.61 14.55
N SER A 258 17.98 -2.82 15.73
CA SER A 258 18.14 -4.14 16.36
C SER A 258 17.13 -4.46 17.46
N SER A 259 16.20 -3.54 17.77
CA SER A 259 15.23 -3.69 18.85
C SER A 259 13.79 -3.45 18.42
N CYS A 260 12.84 -4.06 19.17
CA CYS A 260 11.41 -3.96 18.92
C CYS A 260 10.93 -2.51 18.80
N CYS A 261 11.44 -1.60 19.64
CA CYS A 261 11.15 -0.17 19.63
C CYS A 261 12.41 0.64 19.30
N SER A 262 13.08 0.29 18.21
CA SER A 262 14.31 0.96 17.80
C SER A 262 14.07 2.43 17.41
N ARG A 263 15.10 3.26 17.57
CA ARG A 263 15.06 4.68 17.17
C ARG A 263 14.81 4.83 15.67
N ALA A 264 15.16 3.81 14.87
CA ALA A 264 14.87 3.74 13.43
C ALA A 264 13.38 3.82 13.12
N ILE A 265 12.52 3.19 13.94
CA ILE A 265 11.05 3.24 13.76
C ILE A 265 10.55 4.66 14.01
N GLY A 266 10.92 5.25 15.13
CA GLY A 266 10.49 6.61 15.50
C GLY A 266 10.96 7.67 14.50
N ASP A 267 12.22 7.60 14.05
CA ASP A 267 12.77 8.54 13.08
C ASP A 267 12.13 8.39 11.69
N SER A 268 12.00 7.15 11.21
CA SER A 268 11.36 6.88 9.91
C SER A 268 9.89 7.30 9.91
N PHE A 269 9.16 7.01 11.00
CA PHE A 269 7.77 7.42 11.17
C PHE A 269 7.62 8.93 11.27
N GLY A 270 8.46 9.58 12.09
CA GLY A 270 8.50 11.03 12.21
C GLY A 270 8.78 11.70 10.86
N ARG A 271 9.73 11.18 10.08
CA ARG A 271 10.04 11.68 8.74
C ARG A 271 8.90 11.47 7.75
N ALA A 272 8.24 10.32 7.77
CA ALA A 272 7.09 10.02 6.92
C ALA A 272 5.90 10.96 7.20
N THR A 273 5.66 11.30 8.46
CA THR A 273 4.53 12.15 8.90
C THR A 273 4.82 13.65 8.90
N THR A 274 6.08 14.06 8.68
CA THR A 274 6.47 15.48 8.64
C THR A 274 7.02 15.87 7.27
N TYR A 275 8.28 15.56 7.00
CA TYR A 275 9.00 16.03 5.81
C TYR A 275 8.48 15.42 4.51
N SER A 276 8.12 14.13 4.54
CA SER A 276 7.66 13.38 3.36
C SER A 276 6.14 13.30 3.23
N PHE A 277 5.40 13.89 4.17
CA PHE A 277 3.95 13.73 4.23
C PHE A 277 3.23 14.32 3.01
N GLY A 278 3.70 15.47 2.52
CA GLY A 278 3.16 16.07 1.28
C GLY A 278 3.32 15.16 0.06
N SER A 279 4.50 14.53 -0.09
CA SER A 279 4.77 13.58 -1.16
C SER A 279 3.84 12.36 -1.10
N ILE A 280 3.55 11.88 0.13
CA ILE A 280 2.62 10.78 0.38
C ILE A 280 1.19 11.19 0.01
N CYS A 281 0.76 12.38 0.42
CA CYS A 281 -0.56 12.92 0.08
C CYS A 281 -0.75 13.07 -1.43
N PHE A 282 0.27 13.58 -2.14
CA PHE A 282 0.21 13.79 -3.57
C PHE A 282 0.06 12.47 -4.35
N GLY A 283 0.96 11.51 -4.12
CA GLY A 283 0.87 10.22 -4.80
C GLY A 283 -0.42 9.46 -4.47
N SER A 284 -0.92 9.60 -3.23
CA SER A 284 -2.16 8.96 -2.77
C SER A 284 -3.40 9.58 -3.42
N LEU A 285 -3.37 10.89 -3.70
CA LEU A 285 -4.45 11.61 -4.36
C LEU A 285 -4.68 11.10 -5.78
N ILE A 286 -3.59 10.86 -6.53
CA ILE A 286 -3.67 10.39 -7.92
C ILE A 286 -4.42 9.05 -8.00
N VAL A 287 -4.07 8.09 -7.13
CA VAL A 287 -4.76 6.79 -7.08
C VAL A 287 -6.20 6.95 -6.59
N ALA A 288 -6.43 7.79 -5.59
CA ALA A 288 -7.75 8.00 -5.01
C ALA A 288 -8.75 8.60 -6.01
N VAL A 289 -8.32 9.49 -6.89
CA VAL A 289 -9.16 10.03 -7.98
C VAL A 289 -9.64 8.91 -8.90
N VAL A 290 -8.74 8.02 -9.32
CA VAL A 290 -9.11 6.89 -10.19
C VAL A 290 -10.06 5.93 -9.46
N GLN A 291 -9.80 5.62 -8.19
CA GLN A 291 -10.68 4.78 -7.37
C GLN A 291 -12.07 5.39 -7.19
N ALA A 292 -12.16 6.70 -6.95
CA ALA A 292 -13.43 7.42 -6.85
C ALA A 292 -14.22 7.39 -8.16
N LEU A 293 -13.54 7.57 -9.30
CA LEU A 293 -14.17 7.47 -10.63
C LEU A 293 -14.71 6.07 -10.90
N ARG A 294 -13.94 5.01 -10.59
CA ARG A 294 -14.40 3.62 -10.76
C ARG A 294 -15.64 3.34 -9.93
N HIS A 295 -15.65 3.78 -8.68
CA HIS A 295 -16.76 3.54 -7.79
C HIS A 295 -18.03 4.30 -8.21
N LEU A 296 -17.87 5.54 -8.70
CA LEU A 296 -18.96 6.31 -9.28
C LEU A 296 -19.50 5.66 -10.56
N ASN A 297 -18.62 5.18 -11.43
CA ASN A 297 -19.01 4.48 -12.65
C ASN A 297 -19.84 3.22 -12.36
N HIS A 298 -19.58 2.53 -11.24
CA HIS A 298 -20.38 1.39 -10.80
C HIS A 298 -21.81 1.78 -10.37
N HIS A 299 -21.99 2.97 -9.79
CA HIS A 299 -23.32 3.48 -9.42
C HIS A 299 -24.19 3.85 -10.63
N LEU A 300 -23.58 4.09 -11.79
CA LEU A 300 -24.29 4.40 -13.04
C LEU A 300 -24.79 3.15 -13.79
N ARG A 301 -24.55 1.94 -13.27
CA ARG A 301 -24.98 0.66 -13.88
C ARG A 301 -26.50 0.42 -13.89
N GLY A 302 -27.31 1.33 -13.36
CA GLY A 302 -28.76 1.24 -13.38
C GLY A 302 -29.41 1.40 -14.76
N ASN A 303 -28.67 1.89 -15.77
CA ASN A 303 -29.16 2.01 -17.15
C ASN A 303 -28.73 0.81 -17.99
N GLU A 304 -29.69 -0.03 -18.39
CA GLU A 304 -29.47 -1.26 -19.17
C GLU A 304 -28.72 -0.98 -20.49
N ASP A 305 -29.01 0.14 -21.15
CA ASP A 305 -28.41 0.52 -22.44
C ASP A 305 -26.92 0.88 -22.37
N ALA A 306 -26.41 1.24 -21.19
CA ALA A 306 -25.03 1.72 -21.00
C ALA A 306 -24.08 0.68 -20.39
N GLN A 307 -24.55 -0.55 -20.12
CA GLN A 307 -23.78 -1.55 -19.38
C GLN A 307 -22.43 -1.90 -20.03
N ILE A 308 -22.38 -1.99 -21.38
CA ILE A 308 -21.14 -2.29 -22.12
C ILE A 308 -20.14 -1.14 -21.97
N VAL A 309 -20.60 0.12 -22.12
CA VAL A 309 -19.74 1.31 -22.00
C VAL A 309 -19.18 1.44 -20.58
N VAL A 310 -20.03 1.22 -19.57
CA VAL A 310 -19.62 1.23 -18.16
C VAL A 310 -18.57 0.14 -17.88
N CYS A 311 -18.71 -1.04 -18.49
CA CYS A 311 -17.73 -2.13 -18.38
C CYS A 311 -16.38 -1.76 -19.01
N ILE A 312 -16.39 -1.17 -20.22
CA ILE A 312 -15.17 -0.72 -20.91
C ILE A 312 -14.44 0.34 -20.08
N ILE A 313 -15.17 1.35 -19.58
CA ILE A 313 -14.59 2.41 -18.74
C ILE A 313 -14.02 1.83 -17.46
N ASP A 314 -14.72 0.91 -16.78
CA ASP A 314 -14.20 0.28 -15.56
C ASP A 314 -12.93 -0.54 -15.84
N CYS A 315 -12.86 -1.25 -16.98
CA CYS A 315 -11.65 -1.97 -17.39
C CYS A 315 -10.46 -1.02 -17.60
N PHE A 316 -10.65 0.08 -18.34
CA PHE A 316 -9.61 1.09 -18.55
C PHE A 316 -9.14 1.72 -17.23
N LEU A 317 -10.08 2.13 -16.38
CA LEU A 317 -9.75 2.70 -15.09
C LEU A 317 -9.05 1.69 -14.17
N ALA A 318 -9.41 0.41 -14.23
CA ALA A 318 -8.72 -0.66 -13.51
C ALA A 318 -7.27 -0.82 -13.96
N CYS A 319 -7.02 -0.78 -15.27
CA CYS A 319 -5.67 -0.80 -15.82
C CYS A 319 -4.85 0.42 -15.36
N ILE A 320 -5.45 1.61 -15.43
CA ILE A 320 -4.80 2.86 -15.00
C ILE A 320 -4.47 2.82 -13.51
N GLU A 321 -5.43 2.42 -12.66
CA GLU A 321 -5.22 2.25 -11.22
C GLU A 321 -4.05 1.30 -10.94
N GLY A 322 -4.04 0.13 -11.59
CA GLY A 322 -2.97 -0.86 -11.43
C GLY A 322 -1.58 -0.31 -11.79
N ILE A 323 -1.47 0.46 -12.88
CA ILE A 323 -0.21 1.07 -13.31
C ILE A 323 0.26 2.11 -12.28
N ILE A 324 -0.63 3.01 -11.86
CA ILE A 324 -0.29 4.09 -10.92
C ILE A 324 0.07 3.50 -9.55
N GLU A 325 -0.68 2.51 -9.05
CA GLU A 325 -0.36 1.84 -7.79
C GLU A 325 0.99 1.13 -7.85
N TYR A 326 1.32 0.47 -8.97
CA TYR A 326 2.61 -0.16 -9.15
C TYR A 326 3.74 0.86 -9.11
N PHE A 327 3.60 1.97 -9.85
CA PHE A 327 4.60 3.03 -9.86
C PHE A 327 4.77 3.67 -8.47
N ASN A 328 3.65 3.96 -7.79
CA ASN A 328 3.63 4.51 -6.44
C ASN A 328 4.38 3.65 -5.43
N LYS A 329 4.24 2.31 -5.50
CA LYS A 329 4.95 1.41 -4.58
C LYS A 329 6.47 1.64 -4.62
N TRP A 330 7.04 1.82 -5.81
CA TRP A 330 8.47 2.08 -5.97
C TRP A 330 8.84 3.52 -5.62
N ALA A 331 8.04 4.51 -6.04
CA ALA A 331 8.29 5.90 -5.71
C ALA A 331 8.32 6.11 -4.19
N TYR A 332 7.39 5.51 -3.45
CA TYR A 332 7.36 5.59 -1.99
C TYR A 332 8.54 4.89 -1.30
N VAL A 333 9.12 3.85 -1.89
CA VAL A 333 10.37 3.27 -1.39
C VAL A 333 11.50 4.31 -1.47
N TYR A 334 11.61 5.04 -2.58
CA TYR A 334 12.58 6.13 -2.71
C TYR A 334 12.30 7.28 -1.74
N VAL A 335 11.04 7.65 -1.53
CA VAL A 335 10.65 8.67 -0.55
C VAL A 335 11.04 8.24 0.87
N GLY A 336 10.86 6.97 1.23
CA GLY A 336 11.19 6.43 2.56
C GLY A 336 12.69 6.31 2.82
N LEU A 337 13.44 5.80 1.82
CA LEU A 337 14.88 5.61 1.91
C LEU A 337 15.66 6.91 1.86
N TYR A 338 15.34 7.77 0.90
CA TYR A 338 16.15 8.93 0.53
C TYR A 338 15.52 10.27 0.90
N GLY A 339 14.21 10.33 1.17
CA GLY A 339 13.52 11.58 1.50
C GLY A 339 13.24 12.48 0.28
N TYR A 340 13.12 11.91 -0.92
CA TYR A 340 12.82 12.66 -2.13
C TYR A 340 11.39 13.24 -2.17
N SER A 341 11.19 14.27 -3.00
CA SER A 341 9.86 14.68 -3.43
C SER A 341 9.20 13.56 -4.25
N TYR A 342 7.88 13.54 -4.34
CA TYR A 342 7.20 12.46 -5.08
C TYR A 342 7.60 12.44 -6.57
N LEU A 343 7.72 13.62 -7.21
CA LEU A 343 8.11 13.71 -8.62
C LEU A 343 9.56 13.29 -8.85
N ASP A 344 10.47 13.68 -7.97
CA ASP A 344 11.89 13.31 -8.08
C ASP A 344 12.08 11.80 -7.84
N ALA A 345 11.38 11.25 -6.84
CA ALA A 345 11.32 9.81 -6.60
C ALA A 345 10.79 9.07 -7.84
N GLY A 346 9.72 9.59 -8.46
CA GLY A 346 9.17 9.04 -9.68
C GLY A 346 10.14 9.05 -10.86
N ARG A 347 10.88 10.16 -11.05
CA ARG A 347 11.92 10.24 -12.09
C ARG A 347 13.01 9.20 -11.88
N ASN A 348 13.48 9.02 -10.64
CA ASN A 348 14.50 8.02 -10.32
C ASN A 348 14.01 6.59 -10.57
N VAL A 349 12.74 6.30 -10.26
CA VAL A 349 12.11 5.01 -10.59
C VAL A 349 12.07 4.79 -12.11
N MET A 350 11.65 5.80 -12.89
CA MET A 350 11.61 5.70 -14.35
C MET A 350 13.00 5.47 -14.95
N THR A 351 14.02 6.16 -14.45
CA THR A 351 15.41 5.96 -14.88
C THR A 351 15.89 4.54 -14.58
N LEU A 352 15.59 4.01 -13.39
CA LEU A 352 15.97 2.64 -13.01
C LEU A 352 15.25 1.58 -13.83
N VAL A 353 13.95 1.77 -14.09
CA VAL A 353 13.18 0.85 -14.95
C VAL A 353 13.73 0.88 -16.39
N SER A 354 14.04 2.06 -16.91
CA SER A 354 14.57 2.22 -18.26
C SER A 354 15.94 1.55 -18.40
N SER A 355 16.84 1.71 -17.41
CA SER A 355 18.16 1.09 -17.46
C SER A 355 18.10 -0.44 -17.39
N VAL A 356 17.24 -1.01 -16.55
CA VAL A 356 17.04 -2.46 -16.44
C VAL A 356 16.40 -3.04 -17.70
N LEU A 357 15.43 -2.35 -18.31
CA LEU A 357 14.82 -2.77 -19.57
C LEU A 357 15.84 -2.75 -20.71
N CYS A 358 16.64 -1.68 -20.83
CA CYS A 358 17.70 -1.60 -21.84
C CYS A 358 18.79 -2.68 -21.63
N ALA A 359 19.18 -2.96 -20.38
CA ALA A 359 20.12 -4.03 -20.07
C ALA A 359 19.54 -5.42 -20.40
N GLY A 360 18.27 -5.66 -20.10
CA GLY A 360 17.59 -6.92 -20.40
C GLY A 360 17.37 -7.18 -21.90
N VAL A 361 17.29 -6.13 -22.72
CA VAL A 361 17.27 -6.23 -24.19
C VAL A 361 18.66 -6.52 -24.76
N SER A 362 19.73 -6.05 -24.10
CA SER A 362 21.11 -6.31 -24.53
C SER A 362 21.64 -7.71 -24.18
N VAL A 363 20.93 -8.49 -23.34
CA VAL A 363 21.35 -9.81 -22.85
C VAL A 363 20.52 -10.96 -23.46
N ARG A 364 19.62 -10.67 -24.41
CA ARG A 364 19.05 -11.66 -25.33
C ARG A 364 19.64 -11.47 -26.71
#